data_AF-A0A7S3GLI2-F1
#
_entry.id   AF-A0A7S3GLI2-F1
#
_cell.length_a   1.000
_cell.length_b   1.000
_cell.length_c   1.000
_cell.angle_alpha   90.00
_cell.angle_beta   90.00
_cell.angle_gamma   90.00
#
_symmetry.space_group_name_H-M   'P 1'
#
loop_
_entity.id
_entity.type
_entity.pdbx_description
1 polymer ?
#
loop_
_entity_poly.entity_id
_entity_poly.type
_entity_poly.pdbx_seq_one_letter_code
_entity_poly.pdbx_strand_id
1 'polypeptide(L)'
;MYNFTCQDGLDNRTDIQAKKGYPVYIVAGMAGATSQSVWSMYASYHTLPPNWIVFRSTEYGLTFVEATSTTLTFQYVNDQDGAVHDIFSLHKGSDWGEID
;
A
#
# COMPACT_ATOMS: atom_id res chain seq x y z
N MET A 1 -6.23 -1.44 -11.53
CA MET A 1 -4.81 -1.64 -11.20
C MET A 1 -4.20 -0.28 -10.97
N TYR A 2 -3.67 -0.04 -9.77
CA TYR A 2 -2.99 1.21 -9.46
C TYR A 2 -1.50 1.11 -9.82
N ASN A 3 -0.94 2.18 -10.36
CA ASN A 3 0.45 2.24 -10.78
C ASN A 3 1.13 3.40 -10.05
N PHE A 4 2.11 3.07 -9.21
CA PHE A 4 2.84 4.05 -8.42
C PHE A 4 4.33 3.99 -8.78
N THR A 5 4.95 5.16 -8.87
CA THR A 5 6.39 5.31 -9.03
C THR A 5 6.99 5.74 -7.69
N CYS A 6 8.15 5.20 -7.33
CA CYS A 6 8.86 5.61 -6.11
C CYS A 6 9.56 6.98 -6.24
N GLN A 7 9.16 7.85 -7.18
CA GLN A 7 9.90 9.07 -7.52
C GLN A 7 9.05 10.35 -7.59
N ASP A 8 7.72 10.25 -7.70
CA ASP A 8 6.88 11.44 -7.75
C ASP A 8 6.42 11.82 -6.33
N GLY A 9 7.21 12.69 -5.68
CA GLY A 9 6.72 13.44 -4.54
C GLY A 9 5.43 14.15 -4.92
N LEU A 10 4.34 13.90 -4.18
CA LEU A 10 3.05 14.58 -4.33
C LEU A 10 3.11 16.08 -3.96
N ASP A 11 4.28 16.55 -3.57
CA ASP A 11 4.58 17.86 -3.07
C ASP A 11 5.46 18.62 -4.07
N ASN A 12 5.01 19.84 -4.41
CA ASN A 12 5.69 20.81 -5.28
C ASN A 12 6.97 21.40 -4.63
N ARG A 13 7.68 20.58 -3.85
CA ARG A 13 8.92 20.93 -3.18
C ARG A 13 10.08 20.55 -4.09
N THR A 14 11.04 21.46 -4.22
CA THR A 14 12.17 21.33 -5.16
C THR A 14 13.42 20.74 -4.52
N ASP A 15 13.38 20.34 -3.24
CA ASP A 15 14.51 19.81 -2.52
C ASP A 15 14.73 18.30 -2.77
N ILE A 16 15.96 17.83 -2.58
CA ILE A 16 16.38 16.44 -2.85
C ILE A 16 15.55 15.42 -2.04
N GLN A 17 14.99 15.83 -0.89
CA GLN A 17 14.08 14.99 -0.11
C GLN A 17 12.69 14.84 -0.75
N ALA A 18 12.19 15.87 -1.43
CA ALA A 18 10.92 15.81 -2.18
C ALA A 18 10.99 15.00 -3.49
N LYS A 19 12.20 14.67 -3.96
CA LYS A 19 12.42 13.72 -5.07
C LYS A 19 12.44 12.25 -4.62
N LYS A 20 12.37 11.96 -3.32
CA LYS A 20 12.26 10.59 -2.81
C LYS A 20 10.78 10.25 -2.73
N GLY A 21 10.33 9.24 -3.49
CA GLY A 21 8.95 8.78 -3.36
C GLY A 21 8.64 8.28 -1.95
N TYR A 22 7.37 8.38 -1.58
CA TYR A 22 6.89 7.96 -0.28
C TYR A 22 6.64 6.45 -0.23
N PRO A 23 6.87 5.79 0.91
CA PRO A 23 6.55 4.39 1.06
C PRO A 23 5.03 4.16 1.00
N VAL A 24 4.63 3.03 0.41
CA VAL A 24 3.27 2.52 0.52
C VAL A 24 3.16 1.67 1.79
N TYR A 25 2.22 2.02 2.66
CA TYR A 25 1.92 1.26 3.87
C TYR A 25 0.78 0.29 3.63
N ILE A 26 0.98 -0.97 3.98
CA ILE A 26 0.01 -2.05 3.78
C ILE A 26 -0.26 -2.70 5.13
N VAL A 27 -1.54 -2.86 5.46
CA VAL A 27 -1.97 -3.64 6.63
C VAL A 27 -2.58 -4.95 6.14
N ALA A 28 -1.88 -6.06 6.39
CA ALA A 28 -2.29 -7.41 5.99
C ALA A 28 -2.56 -8.30 7.23
N GLY A 29 -3.41 -7.82 8.14
CA GLY A 29 -3.68 -8.49 9.43
C GLY A 29 -4.86 -9.45 9.42
N MET A 30 -5.58 -9.58 8.31
CA MET A 30 -6.87 -10.28 8.23
C MET A 30 -6.69 -11.75 7.78
N ALA A 31 -5.80 -12.51 8.42
CA ALA A 31 -5.52 -13.91 8.04
C ALA A 31 -6.45 -14.95 8.71
N GLY A 32 -7.58 -14.53 9.30
CA GLY A 32 -8.55 -15.43 9.96
C GLY A 32 -8.60 -15.34 11.49
N ALA A 33 -7.99 -14.32 12.11
CA ALA A 33 -8.18 -14.08 13.54
C ALA A 33 -9.64 -13.69 13.84
N THR A 34 -10.23 -14.32 14.85
CA THR A 34 -11.62 -14.08 15.28
C THR A 34 -11.76 -12.81 16.13
N SER A 35 -10.64 -12.21 16.54
CA SER A 35 -10.58 -10.96 17.26
C SER A 35 -9.63 -9.99 16.56
N GLN A 36 -9.96 -8.70 16.64
CA GLN A 36 -9.09 -7.61 16.24
C GLN A 36 -9.09 -6.57 17.36
N SER A 37 -7.94 -5.94 17.60
CA SER A 37 -7.88 -4.78 18.47
C SER A 37 -8.81 -3.69 17.95
N VAL A 38 -9.44 -2.95 18.87
CA VAL A 38 -10.26 -1.81 18.49
C VAL A 38 -9.37 -0.85 17.71
N TRP A 39 -9.75 -0.57 16.45
CA TRP A 39 -8.99 0.24 15.50
C TRP A 39 -8.51 1.59 16.08
N SER A 40 -9.30 2.18 16.98
CA SER A 40 -8.91 3.33 17.78
C SER A 40 -9.78 3.39 19.04
N MET A 41 -9.17 3.64 20.20
CA MET A 41 -9.91 3.89 21.46
C MET A 41 -10.60 5.27 21.52
N TYR A 42 -10.27 6.19 20.59
CA TYR A 42 -10.62 7.62 20.72
C TYR A 42 -11.31 8.24 19.49
N ALA A 43 -11.44 7.53 18.38
CA ALA A 43 -11.96 8.14 17.16
C ALA A 43 -13.46 7.91 17.02
N SER A 44 -14.23 8.95 17.32
CA SER A 44 -15.69 8.88 17.43
C SER A 44 -16.39 8.51 16.12
N TYR A 45 -15.82 8.79 14.94
CA TYR A 45 -16.48 8.53 13.65
C TYR A 45 -15.46 8.36 12.51
N HIS A 46 -15.13 7.12 12.15
CA HIS A 46 -14.37 6.77 10.93
C HIS A 46 -15.28 6.18 9.83
N THR A 47 -16.50 6.71 9.68
CA THR A 47 -17.38 6.32 8.57
C THR A 47 -16.74 6.64 7.22
N LEU A 48 -15.96 7.73 7.16
CA LEU A 48 -15.17 8.11 6.00
C LEU A 48 -13.69 7.74 6.20
N PRO A 49 -13.08 6.98 5.28
CA PRO A 49 -11.65 6.74 5.31
C PRO A 49 -10.90 8.06 5.06
N PRO A 50 -9.73 8.29 5.71
CA PRO A 50 -8.83 9.37 5.33
C PRO A 50 -8.44 9.31 3.85
N ASN A 51 -8.09 10.46 3.27
CA ASN A 51 -7.74 10.59 1.85
C ASN A 51 -6.51 9.79 1.40
N TRP A 52 -5.65 9.36 2.32
CA TRP A 52 -4.47 8.53 2.01
C TRP A 52 -4.77 7.03 1.97
N ILE A 53 -5.98 6.59 2.31
CA ILE A 53 -6.39 5.19 2.16
C ILE A 53 -6.90 4.97 0.74
N VAL A 54 -6.16 4.18 -0.03
CA VAL A 54 -6.54 3.82 -1.42
C VAL A 54 -7.49 2.63 -1.46
N PHE A 55 -7.27 1.63 -0.59
CA PHE A 55 -8.07 0.42 -0.51
C PHE A 55 -8.26 -0.01 0.96
N ARG A 56 -9.42 -0.60 1.25
CA ARG A 56 -9.71 -1.24 2.54
C ARG A 56 -10.67 -2.40 2.33
N SER A 57 -10.45 -3.49 3.07
CA SER A 57 -11.38 -4.61 3.18
C SER A 57 -11.53 -5.05 4.64
N THR A 58 -12.68 -5.60 4.98
CA THR A 58 -12.95 -6.27 6.27
C THR A 58 -12.96 -7.79 6.14
N GLU A 59 -12.67 -8.31 4.94
CA GLU A 59 -12.68 -9.73 4.63
C GLU A 59 -11.34 -10.38 5.00
N TYR A 60 -11.38 -11.67 5.27
CA TYR A 60 -10.17 -12.44 5.44
C TYR A 60 -9.50 -12.68 4.08
N GLY A 61 -8.19 -12.91 4.10
CA GLY A 61 -7.47 -13.16 2.87
C GLY A 61 -5.96 -13.22 3.03
N LEU A 62 -5.32 -13.24 1.88
CA LEU A 62 -3.90 -13.50 1.70
C LEU A 62 -3.33 -12.39 0.82
N THR A 63 -2.05 -12.08 1.01
CA THR A 63 -1.33 -11.13 0.16
C THR A 63 -0.17 -11.82 -0.55
N PHE A 64 0.02 -11.47 -1.81
CA PHE A 64 1.13 -11.95 -2.63
C PHE A 64 2.01 -10.76 -3.01
N VAL A 65 3.32 -10.93 -2.87
CA VAL A 65 4.33 -9.94 -3.28
C VAL A 65 5.27 -10.63 -4.25
N GLU A 66 5.27 -10.16 -5.49
CA GLU A 66 6.17 -10.63 -6.54
C GLU A 66 7.12 -9.50 -6.94
N ALA A 67 8.43 -9.75 -6.87
CA ALA A 67 9.44 -8.73 -7.13
C ALA A 67 10.39 -9.16 -8.25
N THR A 68 10.68 -8.21 -9.13
CA THR A 68 11.71 -8.24 -10.17
C THR A 68 12.73 -7.14 -9.91
N SER A 69 13.75 -7.01 -10.76
CA SER A 69 14.76 -5.95 -10.63
C SER A 69 14.23 -4.52 -10.79
N THR A 70 13.05 -4.36 -11.40
CA THR A 70 12.47 -3.04 -11.72
C THR A 70 11.04 -2.86 -11.23
N THR A 71 10.34 -3.93 -10.86
CA THR A 71 8.92 -3.89 -10.51
C THR A 71 8.63 -4.77 -9.31
N LEU A 72 7.83 -4.27 -8.37
CA LEU A 72 7.20 -5.04 -7.30
C LEU A 72 5.69 -5.01 -7.53
N THR A 73 5.07 -6.16 -7.62
CA THR A 73 3.62 -6.32 -7.76
C THR A 73 3.05 -6.87 -6.46
N PHE A 74 2.04 -6.19 -5.94
CA PHE A 74 1.28 -6.61 -4.76
C PHE A 74 -0.13 -7.02 -5.18
N GLN A 75 -0.63 -8.11 -4.60
CA GLN A 75 -2.01 -8.58 -4.78
C GLN A 75 -2.62 -8.95 -3.43
N TYR A 76 -3.87 -8.55 -3.22
CA TYR A 76 -4.72 -9.07 -2.14
C TYR A 76 -5.79 -9.98 -2.72
N VAL A 77 -5.86 -11.20 -2.20
CA VAL A 77 -6.83 -12.23 -2.56
C VAL A 77 -7.69 -12.51 -1.35
N ASN A 78 -9.00 -12.33 -1.47
CA ASN A 78 -9.92 -12.65 -0.37
C ASN A 78 -10.12 -14.17 -0.26
N ASP A 79 -10.59 -14.64 0.89
CA ASP A 79 -10.87 -16.05 1.12
C ASP A 79 -12.31 -16.46 0.76
N GLN A 80 -13.19 -15.51 0.43
CA GLN A 80 -14.60 -15.75 0.14
C GLN A 80 -14.83 -16.29 -1.27
N ASP A 81 -14.14 -15.71 -2.26
CA ASP A 81 -14.23 -16.11 -3.67
C ASP A 81 -12.88 -16.52 -4.28
N GLY A 82 -11.77 -16.28 -3.57
CA GLY A 82 -10.42 -16.61 -4.04
C GLY A 82 -9.96 -15.74 -5.22
N ALA A 83 -10.66 -14.65 -5.51
CA ALA A 83 -10.30 -13.70 -6.55
C ALA A 83 -9.36 -12.61 -6.03
N VAL A 84 -8.77 -11.83 -6.95
CA VAL A 84 -7.95 -10.66 -6.60
C VAL A 84 -8.87 -9.45 -6.39
N HIS A 85 -8.84 -8.86 -5.20
CA HIS A 85 -9.68 -7.71 -4.83
C HIS A 85 -8.91 -6.39 -4.77
N ASP A 86 -7.59 -6.44 -4.60
CA ASP A 86 -6.71 -5.28 -4.80
C ASP A 86 -5.40 -5.69 -5.48
N ILE A 87 -4.89 -4.81 -6.34
CA ILE A 87 -3.64 -5.00 -7.08
C ILE A 87 -3.01 -3.66 -7.45
N PHE A 88 -1.72 -3.54 -7.10
CA PHE A 88 -0.89 -2.42 -7.53
C PHE A 88 0.54 -2.88 -7.84
N SER A 89 1.22 -2.06 -8.63
CA SER A 89 2.64 -2.24 -8.92
C SER A 89 3.43 -0.99 -8.54
N LEU A 90 4.60 -1.22 -7.95
CA LEU A 90 5.63 -0.23 -7.72
C LEU A 90 6.71 -0.39 -8.76
N HIS A 91 7.07 0.68 -9.46
CA HIS A 91 8.19 0.68 -10.39
C HIS A 91 9.39 1.41 -9.79
N LYS A 92 10.56 0.80 -9.97
CA LYS A 92 11.84 1.40 -9.62
C LYS A 92 12.01 2.72 -10.38
N GLY A 93 12.22 3.81 -9.64
CA GLY A 93 12.58 5.12 -10.22
C GLY A 93 13.91 5.06 -10.98
N SER A 94 14.07 5.93 -11.98
CA SER A 94 15.23 5.96 -12.89
C SER A 94 16.54 6.33 -12.20
N ASP A 95 16.49 6.96 -11.02
CA ASP A 95 17.65 7.61 -10.41
C ASP A 95 17.83 7.22 -8.94
N TRP A 96 18.13 5.95 -8.67
CA TRP A 96 18.87 5.60 -7.47
C TRP A 96 20.35 5.81 -7.78
N GLY A 97 20.79 7.07 -7.77
CA GLY A 97 22.22 7.37 -7.77
C GLY A 97 22.88 6.60 -6.63
N GLU A 98 23.92 5.85 -6.96
CA GLU A 98 24.83 5.21 -6.03
C GLU A 98 25.26 6.26 -4.98
N ILE A 99 24.86 6.06 -3.73
CA ILE A 99 25.38 6.87 -2.63
C ILE A 99 26.67 6.18 -2.24
N ASP A 100 27.78 6.64 -2.83
CA ASP A 100 29.14 6.41 -2.33
C ASP A 100 29.35 7.08 -0.96
#